data_AF-A0A7N1A395-F1
#
_entry.id   AF-A0A7N1A395-F1
#
_cell.length_a   1.000
_cell.length_b   1.000
_cell.length_c   1.000
_cell.angle_alpha   90.00
_cell.angle_beta   90.00
_cell.angle_gamma   90.00
#
_symmetry.space_group_name_H-M   'P 1'
#
loop_
_entity.id
_entity.type
_entity.pdbx_description
1 polymer ?
#
loop_
_entity_poly.entity_id
_entity_poly.type
_entity_poly.pdbx_seq_one_letter_code
_entity_poly.pdbx_strand_id
1 'polypeptide(L)'
;MSLRNELRGGRQTASDWFDFMHQGAQTIHAAKPNALVLVSGLNYDTDFGFMRNVEFGTQWDTKLVFEFHWYAFSQSNSQDNWTKQPLYQSCGFYKQWFEEQAAFIYRNGTKPYPVILSEFGLDERGTDVGANNYLTCLSTIAAGDDLDWAVWALQGSYYIRSGEAGTEEFYGVLDNSWTAPRNPDVFKRFKLLQQTLQDPFTSIANHNVIFHPVTGACAVANVQDSNVYQQAYCNQKSGWEHTGDGAPITLSGTASCLRATGSGQAATLSNQCNDTMSKWSLLSGLRLHIGVKDADLCLEWGVVGNASIGLVTNKCNLESTGSESQWFQLLPANLK
;
A
#
# COMPACT_ATOMS: atom_id res chain seq x y z
N MET A 1 4.28 -6.56 -22.04
CA MET A 1 3.72 -7.87 -22.46
C MET A 1 4.15 -8.87 -21.41
N SER A 2 3.19 -9.48 -20.71
CA SER A 2 3.48 -10.54 -19.74
C SER A 2 3.84 -11.84 -20.46
N LEU A 3 4.84 -12.53 -19.92
CA LEU A 3 5.31 -13.81 -20.42
C LEU A 3 4.31 -14.92 -20.11
N ARG A 4 3.75 -14.94 -18.90
CA ARG A 4 2.71 -15.85 -18.40
C ARG A 4 2.04 -15.26 -17.14
N ASN A 5 0.78 -15.63 -16.89
CA ASN A 5 0.03 -15.20 -15.70
C ASN A 5 0.56 -15.86 -14.42
N GLU A 6 0.38 -17.18 -14.30
CA GLU A 6 0.68 -17.91 -13.07
C GLU A 6 1.33 -19.25 -13.42
N LEU A 7 2.62 -19.39 -13.15
CA LEU A 7 3.26 -20.69 -13.28
C LEU A 7 2.71 -21.64 -12.21
N ARG A 8 2.26 -22.83 -12.66
CA ARG A 8 1.55 -23.82 -11.84
C ARG A 8 2.15 -25.21 -12.02
N GLY A 9 1.96 -26.06 -11.00
CA GLY A 9 2.28 -27.48 -11.02
C GLY A 9 3.60 -27.86 -10.34
N GLY A 10 3.75 -29.15 -10.03
CA GLY A 10 4.85 -29.67 -9.19
C GLY A 10 6.22 -29.82 -9.87
N ARG A 11 6.38 -29.31 -11.10
CA ARG A 11 7.67 -29.30 -11.85
C ARG A 11 8.28 -27.91 -11.96
N GLN A 12 7.84 -26.98 -11.12
CA GLN A 12 8.40 -25.64 -11.06
C GLN A 12 9.77 -25.68 -10.38
N THR A 13 10.84 -25.58 -11.16
CA THR A 13 12.21 -25.44 -10.65
C THR A 13 12.80 -24.10 -11.04
N ALA A 14 13.70 -23.56 -10.23
CA ALA A 14 14.41 -22.32 -10.56
C ALA A 14 15.20 -22.44 -11.88
N SER A 15 15.79 -23.62 -12.16
CA SER A 15 16.51 -23.87 -13.41
C SER A 15 15.59 -23.75 -14.63
N ASP A 16 14.47 -24.48 -14.62
CA ASP A 16 13.50 -24.43 -15.72
C ASP A 16 12.93 -23.01 -15.88
N TRP A 17 12.69 -22.32 -14.75
CA TRP A 17 12.23 -20.94 -14.76
C TRP A 17 13.24 -20.03 -15.48
N PHE A 18 14.52 -20.07 -15.11
CA PHE A 18 15.54 -19.27 -15.78
C PHE A 18 15.63 -19.62 -17.26
N ASP A 19 15.62 -20.90 -17.62
CA ASP A 19 15.75 -21.33 -19.01
C ASP A 19 14.57 -20.86 -19.88
N PHE A 20 13.33 -21.07 -19.43
CA PHE A 20 12.14 -20.79 -20.23
C PHE A 20 11.71 -19.32 -20.16
N MET A 21 11.85 -18.66 -19.01
CA MET A 21 11.53 -17.24 -18.90
C MET A 21 12.51 -16.41 -19.72
N HIS A 22 13.80 -16.75 -19.77
CA HIS A 22 14.74 -16.09 -20.66
C HIS A 22 14.38 -16.26 -22.13
N GLN A 23 14.08 -17.48 -22.57
CA GLN A 23 13.69 -17.74 -23.96
C GLN A 23 12.45 -16.93 -24.36
N GLY A 24 11.43 -16.89 -23.51
CA GLY A 24 10.24 -16.07 -23.73
C GLY A 24 10.57 -14.58 -23.78
N ALA A 25 11.34 -14.09 -22.80
CA ALA A 25 11.73 -12.70 -22.67
C ALA A 25 12.51 -12.23 -23.91
N GLN A 26 13.48 -13.03 -24.37
CA GLN A 26 14.25 -12.79 -25.60
C GLN A 26 13.36 -12.79 -26.84
N THR A 27 12.40 -13.72 -26.93
CA THR A 27 11.46 -13.79 -28.06
C THR A 27 10.59 -12.54 -28.13
N ILE A 28 10.04 -12.09 -26.99
CA ILE A 28 9.26 -10.85 -26.91
C ILE A 28 10.11 -9.64 -27.31
N HIS A 29 11.33 -9.54 -26.76
CA HIS A 29 12.22 -8.43 -27.06
C HIS A 29 12.56 -8.38 -28.56
N ALA A 30 12.92 -9.51 -29.17
CA ALA A 30 13.24 -9.58 -30.59
C ALA A 30 12.06 -9.17 -31.49
N ALA A 31 10.83 -9.57 -31.11
CA ALA A 31 9.63 -9.21 -31.84
C ALA A 31 9.20 -7.74 -31.62
N LYS A 32 9.37 -7.21 -30.40
CA LYS A 32 8.97 -5.86 -29.99
C LYS A 32 10.03 -5.20 -29.09
N PRO A 33 11.08 -4.62 -29.68
CA PRO A 33 12.22 -4.05 -28.94
C PRO A 33 11.88 -2.89 -28.00
N ASN A 34 10.72 -2.23 -28.16
CA ASN A 34 10.30 -1.10 -27.31
C ASN A 34 9.28 -1.47 -26.23
N ALA A 35 8.75 -2.69 -26.23
CA ALA A 35 7.76 -3.11 -25.23
C ALA A 35 8.44 -3.55 -23.93
N LEU A 36 7.87 -3.17 -22.78
CA LEU A 36 8.21 -3.75 -21.48
C LEU A 36 7.88 -5.25 -21.47
N VAL A 37 8.69 -6.03 -20.78
CA VAL A 37 8.52 -7.48 -20.60
C VAL A 37 8.21 -7.73 -19.13
N LEU A 38 7.01 -8.26 -18.86
CA LEU A 38 6.62 -8.63 -17.50
C LEU A 38 7.03 -10.09 -17.26
N VAL A 39 7.69 -10.33 -16.12
CA VAL A 39 8.30 -11.60 -15.75
C VAL A 39 7.64 -12.12 -14.48
N SER A 40 6.82 -13.17 -14.60
CA SER A 40 6.15 -13.84 -13.49
C SER A 40 7.08 -14.80 -12.74
N GLY A 41 6.95 -14.90 -11.44
CA GLY A 41 7.63 -15.82 -10.54
C GLY A 41 7.01 -17.21 -10.49
N LEU A 42 7.46 -17.99 -9.50
CA LEU A 42 6.95 -19.33 -9.24
C LEU A 42 5.71 -19.29 -8.33
N ASN A 43 5.06 -20.45 -8.19
CA ASN A 43 4.01 -20.69 -7.20
C ASN A 43 2.86 -19.69 -7.32
N TYR A 44 2.18 -19.67 -8.47
CA TYR A 44 1.09 -18.72 -8.73
C TYR A 44 1.55 -17.26 -8.69
N ASP A 45 2.79 -17.00 -9.12
CA ASP A 45 3.39 -15.67 -9.16
C ASP A 45 3.57 -15.02 -7.77
N THR A 46 3.90 -15.85 -6.77
CA THR A 46 4.05 -15.41 -5.36
C THR A 46 5.47 -15.60 -4.81
N ASP A 47 6.41 -16.05 -5.64
CA ASP A 47 7.75 -16.45 -5.20
C ASP A 47 8.83 -16.08 -6.23
N PHE A 48 9.68 -15.11 -5.87
CA PHE A 48 10.99 -14.89 -6.48
C PHE A 48 12.14 -15.15 -5.50
N GLY A 49 11.92 -15.81 -4.37
CA GLY A 49 12.96 -16.05 -3.36
C GLY A 49 14.21 -16.74 -3.92
N PHE A 50 14.06 -17.53 -4.98
CA PHE A 50 15.16 -18.17 -5.69
C PHE A 50 16.09 -17.20 -6.44
N MET A 51 15.69 -15.95 -6.66
CA MET A 51 16.48 -14.90 -7.33
C MET A 51 17.34 -14.08 -6.36
N ARG A 52 17.30 -14.33 -5.04
CA ARG A 52 17.98 -13.48 -4.05
C ARG A 52 19.47 -13.26 -4.31
N ASN A 53 20.15 -14.26 -4.90
CA ASN A 53 21.59 -14.21 -5.18
C ASN A 53 21.91 -14.41 -6.67
N VAL A 54 20.90 -14.36 -7.54
CA VAL A 54 21.05 -14.63 -8.98
C VAL A 54 20.21 -13.60 -9.75
N GLU A 55 20.87 -12.77 -10.55
CA GLU A 55 20.17 -11.84 -11.43
C GLU A 55 19.45 -12.60 -12.55
N PHE A 56 18.36 -12.03 -13.08
CA PHE A 56 17.78 -12.52 -14.34
C PHE A 56 18.85 -12.47 -15.44
N GLY A 57 19.43 -11.29 -15.69
CA GLY A 57 20.63 -11.16 -16.51
C GLY A 57 20.33 -11.09 -18.00
N THR A 58 20.03 -9.89 -18.49
CA THR A 58 19.89 -9.61 -19.92
C THR A 58 20.78 -8.45 -20.35
N GLN A 59 20.86 -8.19 -21.65
CA GLN A 59 21.54 -6.99 -22.18
C GLN A 59 20.59 -5.77 -22.23
N TRP A 60 19.35 -5.91 -21.76
CA TRP A 60 18.27 -4.93 -21.89
C TRP A 60 17.45 -4.79 -20.61
N ASP A 61 18.14 -4.89 -19.46
CA ASP A 61 17.57 -4.92 -18.12
C ASP A 61 16.60 -3.77 -17.82
N THR A 62 16.75 -2.61 -18.48
CA THR A 62 15.86 -1.44 -18.35
C THR A 62 14.44 -1.65 -18.88
N LYS A 63 14.12 -2.83 -19.41
CA LYS A 63 12.78 -3.17 -19.93
C LYS A 63 12.06 -4.26 -19.16
N LEU A 64 12.71 -4.84 -18.15
CA LEU A 64 12.15 -5.90 -17.33
C LEU A 64 11.31 -5.30 -16.23
N VAL A 65 10.12 -5.85 -16.03
CA VAL A 65 9.24 -5.58 -14.89
C VAL A 65 8.87 -6.94 -14.30
N PHE A 66 8.98 -7.08 -12.99
CA PHE A 66 8.60 -8.31 -12.30
C PHE A 66 7.16 -8.16 -11.84
N GLU A 67 6.34 -9.18 -12.08
CA GLU A 67 4.94 -9.18 -11.67
C GLU A 67 4.75 -10.06 -10.43
N PHE A 68 3.83 -9.69 -9.55
CA PHE A 68 3.57 -10.41 -8.30
C PHE A 68 2.08 -10.45 -8.00
N HIS A 69 1.56 -11.64 -7.72
CA HIS A 69 0.19 -11.86 -7.33
C HIS A 69 0.06 -11.89 -5.81
N TRP A 70 -0.98 -11.25 -5.29
CA TRP A 70 -1.29 -11.33 -3.88
C TRP A 70 -2.79 -11.43 -3.65
N TYR A 71 -3.19 -12.49 -2.96
CA TYR A 71 -4.54 -12.69 -2.43
C TYR A 71 -4.46 -13.03 -0.95
N ALA A 72 -5.59 -12.90 -0.27
CA ALA A 72 -5.72 -13.29 1.13
C ALA A 72 -5.37 -14.77 1.41
N PHE A 73 -5.29 -15.60 0.37
CA PHE A 73 -5.03 -17.05 0.40
C PHE A 73 -3.74 -17.46 -0.33
N SER A 74 -2.86 -16.51 -0.68
CA SER A 74 -1.65 -16.79 -1.49
C SER A 74 -0.65 -17.73 -0.82
N GLN A 75 -0.61 -17.82 0.51
CA GLN A 75 0.37 -18.65 1.23
C GLN A 75 -0.12 -20.08 1.49
N SER A 76 -1.41 -20.36 1.25
CA SER A 76 -2.08 -21.66 1.45
C SER A 76 -1.85 -22.30 2.83
N ASN A 77 -1.72 -21.49 3.89
CA ASN A 77 -1.39 -21.97 5.24
C ASN A 77 -2.26 -21.33 6.34
N SER A 78 -2.05 -21.73 7.60
CA SER A 78 -2.88 -21.26 8.72
C SER A 78 -2.84 -19.74 8.95
N GLN A 79 -1.83 -19.05 8.40
CA GLN A 79 -1.64 -17.60 8.48
C GLN A 79 -2.48 -16.82 7.45
N ASP A 80 -3.13 -17.48 6.49
CA ASP A 80 -4.12 -16.86 5.59
C ASP A 80 -5.45 -16.58 6.33
N ASN A 81 -5.55 -16.91 7.62
CA ASN A 81 -6.69 -16.52 8.43
C ASN A 81 -6.44 -15.15 9.08
N TRP A 82 -6.84 -14.12 8.34
CA TRP A 82 -6.72 -12.71 8.69
C TRP A 82 -7.56 -12.24 9.89
N THR A 83 -8.28 -13.13 10.58
CA THR A 83 -9.07 -12.82 11.78
C THR A 83 -8.60 -13.54 13.04
N LYS A 84 -7.65 -14.47 12.95
CA LYS A 84 -7.16 -15.26 14.11
C LYS A 84 -6.27 -14.49 15.08
N GLN A 85 -5.60 -13.44 14.59
CA GLN A 85 -4.65 -12.66 15.37
C GLN A 85 -4.84 -11.17 15.09
N PRO A 86 -4.37 -10.27 15.97
CA PRO A 86 -4.44 -8.84 15.75
C PRO A 86 -3.83 -8.44 14.40
N LEU A 87 -4.44 -7.45 13.74
CA LEU A 87 -4.09 -7.07 12.37
C LEU A 87 -2.61 -6.68 12.21
N TYR A 88 -2.01 -6.02 13.21
CA TYR A 88 -0.58 -5.66 13.16
C TYR A 88 0.34 -6.89 13.08
N GLN A 89 -0.02 -8.03 13.69
CA GLN A 89 0.79 -9.24 13.64
C GLN A 89 0.72 -9.88 12.27
N SER A 90 -0.51 -10.03 11.73
CA SER A 90 -0.71 -10.52 10.36
C SER A 90 0.02 -9.63 9.36
N CYS A 91 -0.14 -8.31 9.49
CA CYS A 91 0.50 -7.42 8.54
C CYS A 91 2.03 -7.38 8.69
N GLY A 92 2.56 -7.50 9.90
CA GLY A 92 4.00 -7.66 10.14
C GLY A 92 4.57 -8.89 9.44
N PHE A 93 3.90 -10.04 9.58
CA PHE A 93 4.28 -11.27 8.90
C PHE A 93 4.25 -11.13 7.38
N TYR A 94 3.15 -10.63 6.81
CA TYR A 94 3.01 -10.52 5.36
C TYR A 94 3.91 -9.45 4.74
N LYS A 95 4.22 -8.38 5.47
CA LYS A 95 5.24 -7.41 5.06
C LYS A 95 6.61 -8.07 4.93
N GLN A 96 7.00 -8.90 5.91
CA GLN A 96 8.25 -9.65 5.85
C GLN A 96 8.23 -10.69 4.72
N TRP A 97 7.12 -11.40 4.56
CA TRP A 97 6.96 -12.34 3.46
C TRP A 97 7.11 -11.65 2.10
N PHE A 98 6.45 -10.52 1.86
CA PHE A 98 6.61 -9.76 0.61
C PHE A 98 8.04 -9.27 0.40
N GLU A 99 8.74 -8.83 1.46
CA GLU A 99 10.17 -8.51 1.39
C GLU A 99 11.01 -9.69 0.94
N GLU A 100 10.72 -10.87 1.47
CA GLU A 100 11.43 -12.09 1.14
C GLU A 100 11.10 -12.59 -0.27
N GLN A 101 9.86 -12.43 -0.74
CA GLN A 101 9.43 -12.98 -2.02
C GLN A 101 9.61 -12.06 -3.20
N ALA A 102 9.54 -10.74 -3.04
CA ALA A 102 9.53 -9.82 -4.18
C ALA A 102 10.19 -8.47 -3.90
N ALA A 103 10.03 -7.86 -2.72
CA ALA A 103 10.45 -6.48 -2.55
C ALA A 103 11.97 -6.26 -2.65
N PHE A 104 12.75 -7.30 -2.31
CA PHE A 104 14.20 -7.26 -2.50
C PHE A 104 14.59 -7.01 -3.97
N ILE A 105 13.75 -7.33 -4.96
CA ILE A 105 14.03 -7.13 -6.39
C ILE A 105 14.22 -5.64 -6.72
N TYR A 106 13.42 -4.76 -6.11
CA TYR A 106 13.50 -3.31 -6.35
C TYR A 106 14.25 -2.55 -5.24
N ARG A 107 14.35 -3.13 -4.04
CA ARG A 107 15.05 -2.50 -2.90
C ARG A 107 16.52 -2.86 -2.80
N ASN A 108 16.88 -4.11 -3.10
CA ASN A 108 18.16 -4.71 -2.74
C ASN A 108 18.84 -5.33 -3.98
N GLY A 109 19.72 -4.58 -4.63
CA GLY A 109 20.50 -5.14 -5.73
C GLY A 109 21.46 -4.15 -6.37
N THR A 110 22.44 -4.68 -7.10
CA THR A 110 23.27 -3.91 -8.04
C THR A 110 22.48 -3.39 -9.24
N LYS A 111 21.34 -4.05 -9.53
CA LYS A 111 20.38 -3.69 -10.58
C LYS A 111 18.95 -3.89 -10.07
N PRO A 112 18.32 -2.87 -9.47
CA PRO A 112 16.92 -2.98 -9.06
C PRO A 112 16.00 -3.04 -10.29
N TYR A 113 14.99 -3.90 -10.24
CA TYR A 113 13.94 -3.97 -11.27
C TYR A 113 12.60 -3.54 -10.70
N PRO A 114 11.75 -2.82 -11.46
CA PRO A 114 10.39 -2.52 -11.02
C PRO A 114 9.59 -3.80 -10.73
N VAL A 115 8.81 -3.78 -9.65
CA VAL A 115 7.82 -4.81 -9.33
C VAL A 115 6.42 -4.20 -9.42
N ILE A 116 5.50 -4.88 -10.09
CA ILE A 116 4.08 -4.53 -10.17
C ILE A 116 3.26 -5.58 -9.42
N LEU A 117 2.30 -5.15 -8.59
CA LEU A 117 1.25 -6.02 -8.06
C LEU A 117 0.20 -6.27 -9.15
N SER A 118 0.52 -7.16 -10.09
CA SER A 118 -0.26 -7.39 -11.31
C SER A 118 -1.63 -8.01 -11.06
N GLU A 119 -1.81 -8.68 -9.93
CA GLU A 119 -3.08 -9.29 -9.58
C GLU A 119 -3.30 -9.32 -8.06
N PHE A 120 -4.36 -8.67 -7.61
CA PHE A 120 -4.90 -8.86 -6.28
C PHE A 120 -6.41 -8.63 -6.29
N GLY A 121 -7.12 -9.19 -5.32
CA GLY A 121 -8.55 -8.96 -5.22
C GLY A 121 -9.14 -9.47 -3.92
N LEU A 122 -10.40 -9.11 -3.70
CA LEU A 122 -11.22 -9.60 -2.61
C LEU A 122 -12.67 -9.71 -3.06
N ASP A 123 -13.48 -10.41 -2.26
CA ASP A 123 -14.92 -10.38 -2.43
C ASP A 123 -15.47 -8.98 -2.14
N GLU A 124 -15.88 -8.29 -3.19
CA GLU A 124 -16.34 -6.92 -3.15
C GLU A 124 -17.76 -6.77 -2.59
N ARG A 125 -18.45 -7.86 -2.23
CA ARG A 125 -19.68 -7.73 -1.41
C ARG A 125 -19.40 -7.12 -0.03
N GLY A 126 -18.14 -7.11 0.40
CA GLY A 126 -17.66 -6.34 1.56
C GLY A 126 -17.99 -6.94 2.92
N THR A 127 -18.53 -8.17 2.96
CA THR A 127 -18.95 -8.85 4.20
C THR A 127 -17.83 -9.65 4.86
N ASP A 128 -16.71 -9.88 4.17
CA ASP A 128 -15.59 -10.65 4.67
C ASP A 128 -14.61 -9.77 5.47
N VAL A 129 -14.62 -9.93 6.79
CA VAL A 129 -13.71 -9.22 7.70
C VAL A 129 -12.24 -9.57 7.43
N GLY A 130 -11.95 -10.84 7.12
CA GLY A 130 -10.59 -11.28 6.83
C GLY A 130 -10.05 -10.66 5.55
N ALA A 131 -10.87 -10.60 4.50
CA ALA A 131 -10.49 -9.95 3.26
C ALA A 131 -10.27 -8.43 3.41
N ASN A 132 -11.04 -7.76 4.28
CA ASN A 132 -10.84 -6.35 4.62
C ASN A 132 -9.52 -6.11 5.37
N ASN A 133 -9.19 -6.99 6.31
CA ASN A 133 -7.92 -6.97 7.05
C ASN A 133 -6.73 -7.17 6.10
N TYR A 134 -6.81 -8.18 5.23
CA TYR A 134 -5.87 -8.40 4.14
C TYR A 134 -5.65 -7.13 3.32
N LEU A 135 -6.75 -6.52 2.86
CA LEU A 135 -6.68 -5.36 1.98
C LEU A 135 -6.03 -4.14 2.64
N THR A 136 -6.28 -3.95 3.94
CA THR A 136 -5.64 -2.89 4.73
C THR A 136 -4.11 -3.08 4.73
N CYS A 137 -3.64 -4.32 4.91
CA CYS A 137 -2.21 -4.59 4.89
C CYS A 137 -1.60 -4.41 3.50
N LEU A 138 -2.23 -4.95 2.45
CA LEU A 138 -1.78 -4.76 1.07
C LEU A 138 -1.66 -3.27 0.74
N SER A 139 -2.69 -2.48 1.07
CA SER A 139 -2.70 -1.03 0.81
C SER A 139 -1.57 -0.29 1.54
N THR A 140 -1.24 -0.73 2.76
CA THR A 140 -0.12 -0.17 3.55
C THR A 140 1.22 -0.39 2.86
N ILE A 141 1.45 -1.58 2.31
CA ILE A 141 2.70 -1.92 1.62
C ILE A 141 2.76 -1.25 0.25
N ALA A 142 1.71 -1.39 -0.55
CA ALA A 142 1.65 -0.81 -1.89
C ALA A 142 1.84 0.71 -1.85
N ALA A 143 1.26 1.40 -0.87
CA ALA A 143 1.37 2.86 -0.77
C ALA A 143 2.76 3.26 -0.28
N GLY A 144 3.32 2.49 0.67
CA GLY A 144 4.66 2.74 1.23
C GLY A 144 5.78 2.69 0.21
N ASP A 145 5.62 1.84 -0.81
CA ASP A 145 6.60 1.62 -1.87
C ASP A 145 6.24 2.26 -3.20
N ASP A 146 5.13 2.99 -3.27
CA ASP A 146 4.58 3.58 -4.51
C ASP A 146 4.49 2.53 -5.64
N LEU A 147 4.00 1.33 -5.31
CA LEU A 147 3.92 0.22 -6.26
C LEU A 147 2.82 0.48 -7.29
N ASP A 148 3.11 0.17 -8.55
CA ASP A 148 2.08 -0.02 -9.55
C ASP A 148 1.28 -1.30 -9.25
N TRP A 149 0.01 -1.33 -9.67
CA TRP A 149 -0.87 -2.43 -9.36
C TRP A 149 -2.03 -2.60 -10.36
N ALA A 150 -2.63 -3.78 -10.36
CA ALA A 150 -3.87 -4.08 -11.06
C ALA A 150 -4.79 -4.99 -10.22
N VAL A 151 -6.06 -4.58 -10.11
CA VAL A 151 -7.08 -5.31 -9.34
C VAL A 151 -7.77 -6.36 -10.22
N TRP A 152 -7.91 -7.57 -9.70
CA TRP A 152 -8.74 -8.63 -10.26
C TRP A 152 -10.16 -8.51 -9.70
N ALA A 153 -11.18 -8.22 -10.51
CA ALA A 153 -11.16 -7.92 -11.95
C ALA A 153 -12.17 -6.81 -12.28
N LEU A 154 -12.12 -6.22 -13.48
CA LEU A 154 -13.07 -5.16 -13.85
C LEU A 154 -14.54 -5.64 -13.94
N GLN A 155 -14.74 -6.85 -14.45
CA GLN A 155 -16.07 -7.36 -14.85
C GLN A 155 -17.03 -7.57 -13.67
N GLY A 156 -18.33 -7.35 -13.89
CA GLY A 156 -19.36 -7.64 -12.89
C GLY A 156 -20.05 -9.00 -13.04
N SER A 157 -19.99 -9.57 -14.24
CA SER A 157 -20.59 -10.88 -14.57
C SER A 157 -19.93 -11.52 -15.79
N TYR A 158 -20.14 -12.82 -15.96
CA TYR A 158 -19.61 -13.59 -17.07
C TYR A 158 -20.66 -13.75 -18.16
N TYR A 159 -20.22 -13.67 -19.42
CA TYR A 159 -21.06 -14.13 -20.52
C TYR A 159 -21.45 -15.61 -20.32
N ILE A 160 -20.46 -16.46 -20.04
CA ILE A 160 -20.61 -17.86 -19.59
C ILE A 160 -19.49 -18.20 -18.60
N ARG A 161 -19.81 -18.82 -17.47
CA ARG A 161 -18.85 -19.44 -16.54
C ARG A 161 -19.36 -20.81 -16.15
N SER A 162 -18.53 -21.84 -16.27
CA SER A 162 -18.90 -23.23 -15.92
C SER A 162 -20.21 -23.72 -16.57
N GLY A 163 -20.51 -23.24 -17.78
CA GLY A 163 -21.72 -23.59 -18.53
C GLY A 163 -22.96 -22.75 -18.20
N GLU A 164 -22.89 -21.83 -17.25
CA GLU A 164 -23.99 -20.96 -16.87
C GLU A 164 -23.75 -19.52 -17.36
N ALA A 165 -24.78 -18.94 -17.99
CA ALA A 165 -24.73 -17.58 -18.52
C ALA A 165 -25.07 -16.55 -17.44
N GLY A 166 -24.41 -15.39 -17.47
CA GLY A 166 -24.73 -14.28 -16.57
C GLY A 166 -24.37 -14.53 -15.11
N THR A 167 -23.47 -15.47 -14.82
CA THR A 167 -22.99 -15.70 -13.47
C THR A 167 -22.24 -14.48 -12.97
N GLU A 168 -22.51 -14.11 -11.73
CA GLU A 168 -21.94 -12.91 -11.12
C GLU A 168 -20.45 -13.10 -10.77
N GLU A 169 -19.65 -12.05 -10.97
CA GLU A 169 -18.27 -11.98 -10.46
C GLU A 169 -18.24 -11.12 -9.20
N PHE A 170 -18.10 -11.78 -8.04
CA PHE A 170 -18.08 -11.11 -6.74
C PHE A 170 -16.74 -10.45 -6.41
N TYR A 171 -15.65 -10.85 -7.08
CA TYR A 171 -14.36 -10.14 -7.03
C TYR A 171 -14.31 -9.00 -8.07
N GLY A 172 -15.43 -8.76 -8.75
CA GLY A 172 -15.58 -7.74 -9.78
C GLY A 172 -15.69 -6.33 -9.20
N VAL A 173 -14.92 -5.41 -9.76
CA VAL A 173 -15.01 -3.96 -9.52
C VAL A 173 -16.41 -3.44 -9.84
N LEU A 174 -17.02 -3.92 -10.93
CA LEU A 174 -18.35 -3.53 -11.35
C LEU A 174 -19.42 -4.44 -10.73
N ASP A 175 -20.61 -3.90 -10.54
CA ASP A 175 -21.78 -4.66 -10.16
C ASP A 175 -22.27 -5.57 -11.30
N ASN A 176 -23.16 -6.51 -11.00
CA ASN A 176 -23.67 -7.48 -11.99
C ASN A 176 -24.26 -6.80 -13.24
N SER A 177 -24.78 -5.57 -13.09
CA SER A 177 -25.41 -4.80 -14.17
C SER A 177 -24.41 -4.02 -15.04
N TRP A 178 -23.14 -3.95 -14.65
CA TRP A 178 -22.08 -3.16 -15.28
C TRP A 178 -22.34 -1.64 -15.26
N THR A 179 -23.16 -1.15 -14.33
CA THR A 179 -23.56 0.27 -14.28
C THR A 179 -22.90 1.06 -13.16
N ALA A 180 -22.41 0.39 -12.12
CA ALA A 180 -21.80 1.04 -10.98
C ALA A 180 -20.66 0.22 -10.38
N PRO A 181 -19.75 0.85 -9.62
CA PRO A 181 -18.82 0.12 -8.77
C PRO A 181 -19.59 -0.71 -7.74
N ARG A 182 -19.21 -1.99 -7.58
CA ARG A 182 -19.82 -2.93 -6.64
C ARG A 182 -19.64 -2.46 -5.20
N ASN A 183 -18.43 -2.00 -4.86
CA ASN A 183 -18.12 -1.50 -3.53
C ASN A 183 -17.39 -0.15 -3.56
N PRO A 184 -18.14 0.97 -3.57
CA PRO A 184 -17.54 2.30 -3.58
C PRO A 184 -16.54 2.54 -2.45
N ASP A 185 -16.71 1.91 -1.28
CA ASP A 185 -15.82 2.05 -0.12
C ASP A 185 -14.44 1.42 -0.36
N VAL A 186 -14.39 0.25 -1.01
CA VAL A 186 -13.15 -0.38 -1.46
C VAL A 186 -12.41 0.54 -2.45
N PHE A 187 -13.11 1.15 -3.42
CA PHE A 187 -12.48 2.13 -4.33
C PHE A 187 -11.89 3.34 -3.61
N LYS A 188 -12.47 3.80 -2.49
CA LYS A 188 -11.92 4.94 -1.75
C LYS A 188 -10.53 4.62 -1.20
N ARG A 189 -10.33 3.38 -0.74
CA ARG A 189 -9.05 2.92 -0.16
C ARG A 189 -7.88 3.00 -1.15
N PHE A 190 -8.15 2.82 -2.44
CA PHE A 190 -7.12 2.84 -3.48
C PHE A 190 -6.90 4.19 -4.15
N LYS A 191 -7.67 5.24 -3.83
CA LYS A 191 -7.55 6.48 -4.59
C LYS A 191 -6.20 7.16 -4.50
N LEU A 192 -5.50 7.04 -3.37
CA LEU A 192 -4.12 7.51 -3.28
C LEU A 192 -3.20 6.66 -4.15
N LEU A 193 -3.35 5.33 -4.11
CA LEU A 193 -2.58 4.36 -4.88
C LEU A 193 -2.75 4.51 -6.40
N GLN A 194 -3.80 5.19 -6.88
CA GLN A 194 -3.96 5.53 -8.30
C GLN A 194 -3.10 6.72 -8.75
N GLN A 195 -2.50 7.46 -7.81
CA GLN A 195 -1.62 8.59 -8.09
C GLN A 195 -0.17 8.10 -8.04
N THR A 196 0.67 8.63 -8.92
CA THR A 196 2.12 8.56 -8.74
C THR A 196 2.49 9.47 -7.57
N LEU A 197 3.14 8.94 -6.54
CA LEU A 197 3.60 9.75 -5.40
C LEU A 197 5.02 10.25 -5.63
N GLN A 198 5.87 9.43 -6.24
CA GLN A 198 7.29 9.69 -6.44
C GLN A 198 7.66 9.65 -7.94
N ASP A 199 8.10 10.79 -8.46
CA ASP A 199 8.73 10.92 -9.78
C ASP A 199 10.23 11.23 -9.60
N PRO A 200 11.15 10.34 -10.01
CA PRO A 200 12.59 10.60 -9.90
C PRO A 200 13.08 11.75 -10.81
N PHE A 201 12.27 12.23 -11.75
CA PHE A 201 12.63 13.29 -12.70
C PHE A 201 12.08 14.67 -12.33
N THR A 202 11.31 14.78 -11.25
CA THR A 202 10.76 16.07 -10.80
C THR A 202 11.80 16.92 -10.05
N SER A 203 11.62 18.24 -10.10
CA SER A 203 12.41 19.20 -9.31
C SER A 203 11.68 19.67 -8.04
N ILE A 204 10.49 19.14 -7.76
CA ILE A 204 9.72 19.46 -6.56
C ILE A 204 10.42 18.84 -5.35
N ALA A 205 10.50 19.60 -4.26
CA ALA A 205 11.09 19.09 -3.02
C ALA A 205 10.29 17.91 -2.45
N ASN A 206 11.01 16.92 -1.94
CA ASN A 206 10.41 15.78 -1.25
C ASN A 206 9.65 16.26 -0.01
N HIS A 207 8.46 15.71 0.15
CA HIS A 207 7.63 15.87 1.33
C HIS A 207 6.98 14.50 1.63
N ASN A 208 6.11 14.48 2.63
CA ASN A 208 5.33 13.31 2.98
C ASN A 208 3.85 13.63 2.92
N VAL A 209 3.04 12.62 2.64
CA VAL A 209 1.60 12.61 2.84
C VAL A 209 1.32 11.79 4.09
N ILE A 210 0.51 12.32 5.02
CA ILE A 210 0.00 11.53 6.14
C ILE A 210 -1.21 10.75 5.63
N PHE A 211 -1.07 9.43 5.47
CA PHE A 211 -2.07 8.52 4.92
C PHE A 211 -2.57 7.54 5.97
N HIS A 212 -3.87 7.23 5.95
CA HIS A 212 -4.49 6.27 6.85
C HIS A 212 -5.02 5.04 6.07
N PRO A 213 -4.32 3.89 6.13
CA PRO A 213 -4.56 2.75 5.21
C PRO A 213 -5.93 2.09 5.36
N VAL A 214 -6.55 2.15 6.54
CA VAL A 214 -7.89 1.54 6.76
C VAL A 214 -8.98 2.32 6.03
N THR A 215 -8.86 3.65 5.99
CA THR A 215 -9.91 4.54 5.42
C THR A 215 -9.58 5.01 4.01
N GLY A 216 -8.31 4.91 3.57
CA GLY A 216 -7.86 5.51 2.33
C GLY A 216 -7.77 7.02 2.36
N ALA A 217 -7.86 7.63 3.55
CA ALA A 217 -7.93 9.07 3.70
C ALA A 217 -6.55 9.68 3.99
N CYS A 218 -6.41 10.96 3.65
CA CYS A 218 -5.19 11.73 3.90
C CYS A 218 -5.46 12.88 4.87
N ALA A 219 -4.44 13.27 5.61
CA ALA A 219 -4.50 14.44 6.50
C ALA A 219 -4.23 15.73 5.73
N VAL A 220 -5.18 16.67 5.78
CA VAL A 220 -5.11 17.98 5.13
C VAL A 220 -5.14 19.08 6.17
N ALA A 221 -4.09 19.89 6.18
CA ALA A 221 -3.94 21.03 7.05
C ALA A 221 -4.81 22.20 6.59
N ASN A 222 -5.52 22.82 7.55
CA ASN A 222 -6.20 24.09 7.37
C ASN A 222 -5.52 25.13 8.26
N VAL A 223 -4.78 26.05 7.65
CA VAL A 223 -4.01 27.06 8.38
C VAL A 223 -4.89 28.16 9.00
N GLN A 224 -6.11 28.36 8.48
CA GLN A 224 -7.01 29.41 8.94
C GLN A 224 -7.61 29.09 10.32
N ASP A 225 -7.94 27.82 10.58
CA ASP A 225 -8.48 27.37 11.86
C ASP A 225 -7.50 26.51 12.68
N SER A 226 -6.28 26.33 12.17
CA SER A 226 -5.20 25.57 12.81
C SER A 226 -5.53 24.10 13.06
N ASN A 227 -6.44 23.49 12.29
CA ASN A 227 -6.78 22.07 12.40
C ASN A 227 -6.22 21.25 11.23
N VAL A 228 -6.27 19.93 11.40
CA VAL A 228 -5.96 18.96 10.36
C VAL A 228 -7.15 18.03 10.17
N TYR A 229 -7.71 18.03 8.96
CA TYR A 229 -8.93 17.31 8.64
C TYR A 229 -8.66 16.03 7.87
N GLN A 230 -9.58 15.08 8.01
CA GLN A 230 -9.63 13.92 7.16
C GLN A 230 -10.18 14.33 5.79
N GLN A 231 -9.40 14.07 4.76
CA GLN A 231 -9.84 14.22 3.38
C GLN A 231 -10.01 12.80 2.80
N ALA A 232 -11.21 12.49 2.32
CA ALA A 232 -11.48 11.23 1.63
C ALA A 232 -10.92 11.26 0.19
N TYR A 233 -10.37 10.15 -0.29
CA TYR A 233 -9.83 9.97 -1.66
C TYR A 233 -8.48 10.65 -1.96
N CYS A 234 -7.89 11.38 -1.02
CA CYS A 234 -6.59 12.05 -1.16
C CYS A 234 -6.44 12.94 -2.42
N ASN A 235 -7.51 13.59 -2.88
CA ASN A 235 -7.46 14.49 -4.05
C ASN A 235 -6.88 15.87 -3.71
N GLN A 236 -6.95 16.23 -2.43
CA GLN A 236 -6.25 17.34 -1.81
C GLN A 236 -5.38 16.74 -0.72
N LYS A 237 -4.10 17.10 -0.71
CA LYS A 237 -3.12 16.58 0.23
C LYS A 237 -2.21 17.72 0.67
N SER A 238 -1.88 17.73 1.96
CA SER A 238 -0.85 18.61 2.50
C SER A 238 0.50 17.90 2.45
N GLY A 239 1.55 18.66 2.15
CA GLY A 239 2.92 18.18 2.27
C GLY A 239 3.42 18.33 3.70
N TRP A 240 4.07 17.29 4.21
CA TRP A 240 4.60 17.23 5.57
C TRP A 240 6.08 16.86 5.56
N GLU A 241 6.89 17.48 6.40
CA GLU A 241 8.30 17.15 6.56
C GLU A 241 8.53 16.56 7.94
N HIS A 242 9.26 15.46 7.99
CA HIS A 242 9.63 14.80 9.23
C HIS A 242 11.02 14.19 9.06
N THR A 243 12.00 14.67 9.82
CA THR A 243 13.41 14.29 9.65
C THR A 243 13.80 13.05 10.47
N GLY A 244 12.87 12.46 11.22
CA GLY A 244 13.09 11.25 12.02
C GLY A 244 12.53 11.34 13.43
N ASP A 245 12.60 10.22 14.16
CA ASP A 245 11.99 10.08 15.48
C ASP A 245 12.48 11.16 16.47
N GLY A 246 11.52 11.85 17.09
CA GLY A 246 11.74 13.00 17.97
C GLY A 246 11.86 14.35 17.27
N ALA A 247 11.77 14.41 15.95
CA ALA A 247 11.62 15.65 15.19
C ALA A 247 10.15 16.09 15.13
N PRO A 248 9.88 17.38 14.86
CA PRO A 248 8.53 17.81 14.53
C PRO A 248 8.06 17.24 13.19
N ILE A 249 6.73 17.23 13.00
CA ILE A 249 6.11 17.02 11.69
C ILE A 249 5.66 18.42 11.22
N THR A 250 6.44 19.04 10.34
CA THR A 250 6.21 20.41 9.85
C THR A 250 5.36 20.40 8.58
N LEU A 251 4.51 21.41 8.41
CA LEU A 251 3.75 21.61 7.19
C LEU A 251 4.68 22.26 6.14
N SER A 252 4.91 21.56 5.03
CA SER A 252 5.85 21.97 3.98
C SER A 252 5.61 23.40 3.51
N GLY A 253 6.70 24.17 3.41
CA GLY A 253 6.65 25.57 2.97
C GLY A 253 6.10 26.56 4.02
N THR A 254 5.89 26.13 5.26
CA THR A 254 5.40 26.99 6.36
C THR A 254 6.28 26.86 7.61
N ALA A 255 6.08 27.75 8.59
CA ALA A 255 6.69 27.64 9.92
C ALA A 255 5.86 26.79 10.91
N SER A 256 4.72 26.25 10.47
CA SER A 256 3.78 25.53 11.32
C SER A 256 4.09 24.04 11.34
N CYS A 257 3.77 23.38 12.45
CA CYS A 257 3.91 21.94 12.66
C CYS A 257 2.74 21.38 13.45
N LEU A 258 2.59 20.06 13.38
CA LEU A 258 1.62 19.31 14.14
C LEU A 258 1.98 19.32 15.63
N ARG A 259 1.00 19.61 16.47
CA ARG A 259 1.13 19.66 17.94
C ARG A 259 -0.04 18.93 18.60
N ALA A 260 0.29 18.04 19.53
CA ALA A 260 -0.68 17.42 20.42
C ALA A 260 -1.19 18.43 21.46
N THR A 261 -2.48 18.35 21.80
CA THR A 261 -3.08 19.22 22.81
C THR A 261 -3.60 18.46 24.03
N GLY A 262 -3.73 17.13 23.93
CA GLY A 262 -4.12 16.24 25.02
C GLY A 262 -4.90 15.01 24.52
N SER A 263 -5.16 14.05 25.40
CA SER A 263 -5.98 12.88 25.04
C SER A 263 -7.43 13.29 24.74
N GLY A 264 -7.99 12.76 23.66
CA GLY A 264 -9.32 13.10 23.15
C GLY A 264 -9.42 14.50 22.56
N GLN A 265 -8.31 15.20 22.36
CA GLN A 265 -8.28 16.56 21.83
C GLN A 265 -7.72 16.60 20.41
N ALA A 266 -8.08 17.64 19.65
CA ALA A 266 -7.59 17.85 18.30
C ALA A 266 -6.06 18.03 18.28
N ALA A 267 -5.38 17.38 17.34
CA ALA A 267 -4.03 17.73 16.97
C ALA A 267 -4.09 19.00 16.11
N THR A 268 -3.37 20.04 16.50
CA THR A 268 -3.46 21.36 15.87
C THR A 268 -2.16 21.77 15.20
N LEU A 269 -2.25 22.74 14.30
CA LEU A 269 -1.10 23.44 13.75
C LEU A 269 -0.61 24.48 14.77
N SER A 270 0.69 24.50 15.01
CA SER A 270 1.34 25.46 15.90
C SER A 270 2.68 25.91 15.33
N ASN A 271 3.15 27.09 15.74
CA ASN A 271 4.52 27.55 15.44
C ASN A 271 5.53 27.12 16.53
N GLN A 272 5.08 26.37 17.55
CA GLN A 272 5.91 25.91 18.66
C GLN A 272 6.57 24.54 18.37
N CYS A 273 7.29 24.42 17.27
CA CYS A 273 7.83 23.13 16.79
C CYS A 273 8.97 22.54 17.62
N ASN A 274 9.41 23.27 18.64
CA ASN A 274 10.37 22.81 19.64
C ASN A 274 9.73 22.38 20.96
N ASP A 275 8.41 22.52 21.10
CA ASP A 275 7.66 22.00 22.25
C ASP A 275 7.69 20.46 22.26
N THR A 276 7.65 19.87 23.46
CA THR A 276 7.63 18.41 23.66
C THR A 276 6.41 17.79 22.99
N MET A 277 5.26 18.46 23.06
CA MET A 277 4.01 18.04 22.39
C MET A 277 4.03 18.20 20.86
N SER A 278 5.10 18.77 20.30
CA SER A 278 5.30 18.88 18.85
C SER A 278 6.41 17.95 18.33
N LYS A 279 6.97 17.08 19.17
CA LYS A 279 7.95 16.08 18.76
C LYS A 279 7.25 14.74 18.56
N TRP A 280 7.45 14.11 17.41
CA TRP A 280 6.73 12.90 17.02
C TRP A 280 7.70 11.76 16.70
N SER A 281 7.28 10.52 16.87
CA SER A 281 8.03 9.31 16.52
C SER A 281 7.10 8.31 15.85
N LEU A 282 7.65 7.52 14.92
CA LEU A 282 6.94 6.38 14.33
C LEU A 282 7.16 5.14 15.20
N LEU A 283 6.13 4.76 15.93
CA LEU A 283 6.11 3.66 16.90
C LEU A 283 5.63 2.35 16.26
N SER A 284 5.68 1.26 17.04
CA SER A 284 5.37 -0.13 16.66
C SER A 284 6.29 -0.75 15.61
N GLY A 285 6.32 -2.09 15.52
CA GLY A 285 7.15 -2.80 14.53
C GLY A 285 6.82 -2.46 13.07
N LEU A 286 5.57 -2.09 12.79
CA LEU A 286 5.13 -1.64 11.46
C LEU A 286 5.42 -0.16 11.17
N ARG A 287 5.82 0.63 12.17
CA ARG A 287 6.03 2.09 12.08
C ARG A 287 4.77 2.87 11.65
N LEU A 288 3.58 2.36 11.97
CA LEU A 288 2.29 2.97 11.60
C LEU A 288 1.67 3.81 12.72
N HIS A 289 2.24 3.85 13.92
CA HIS A 289 1.68 4.64 15.00
C HIS A 289 2.48 5.94 15.13
N ILE A 290 1.90 7.08 14.78
CA ILE A 290 2.55 8.38 14.95
C ILE A 290 2.27 8.86 16.37
N GLY A 291 3.26 8.72 17.25
CA GLY A 291 3.16 9.04 18.67
C GLY A 291 3.96 10.27 19.07
N VAL A 292 3.49 11.00 20.08
CA VAL A 292 4.25 12.10 20.71
C VAL A 292 5.45 11.51 21.43
N LYS A 293 6.63 12.10 21.22
CA LYS A 293 7.85 11.66 21.89
C LYS A 293 7.72 11.85 23.40
N ASP A 294 8.08 10.81 24.15
CA ASP A 294 8.06 10.78 25.62
C ASP A 294 6.66 11.00 26.24
N ALA A 295 5.58 10.83 25.48
CA ALA A 295 4.20 10.87 25.96
C ALA A 295 3.37 9.71 25.39
N ASP A 296 2.40 9.22 26.17
CA ASP A 296 1.49 8.16 25.75
C ASP A 296 0.30 8.74 24.96
N LEU A 297 0.61 9.37 23.81
CA LEU A 297 -0.35 9.98 22.91
C LEU A 297 -0.01 9.64 21.45
N CYS A 298 -0.97 9.09 20.72
CA CYS A 298 -0.88 8.74 19.30
C CYS A 298 -1.98 9.43 18.50
N LEU A 299 -1.72 9.66 17.21
CA LEU A 299 -2.72 10.17 16.28
C LEU A 299 -3.84 9.17 16.07
N GLU A 300 -5.06 9.68 15.92
CA GLU A 300 -6.27 8.93 15.61
C GLU A 300 -7.23 9.82 14.82
N TRP A 301 -8.08 9.24 13.97
CA TRP A 301 -9.20 9.99 13.42
C TRP A 301 -10.28 10.18 14.48
N GLY A 302 -10.72 11.43 14.68
CA GLY A 302 -11.75 11.77 15.65
C GLY A 302 -12.53 13.02 15.26
N VAL A 303 -13.50 13.38 16.09
CA VAL A 303 -14.31 14.58 15.88
C VAL A 303 -13.53 15.81 16.32
N VAL A 304 -13.46 16.81 15.43
CA VAL A 304 -12.84 18.13 15.66
C VAL A 304 -13.89 19.22 15.41
N GLY A 305 -13.97 20.19 16.33
CA GLY A 305 -14.90 21.31 16.25
C GLY A 305 -16.38 20.90 16.19
N ASN A 306 -17.14 21.50 15.27
CA ASN A 306 -18.59 21.30 15.12
C ASN A 306 -18.93 20.08 14.24
N ALA A 307 -18.35 18.91 14.54
CA ALA A 307 -18.61 17.61 13.88
C ALA A 307 -17.81 17.28 12.60
N SER A 308 -16.67 17.92 12.34
CA SER A 308 -15.77 17.48 11.25
C SER A 308 -14.87 16.33 11.72
N ILE A 309 -14.50 15.41 10.83
CA ILE A 309 -13.50 14.38 11.14
C ILE A 309 -12.10 14.96 10.89
N GLY A 310 -11.23 14.87 11.89
CA GLY A 310 -9.87 15.37 11.83
C GLY A 310 -8.93 14.59 12.74
N LEU A 311 -7.66 14.98 12.76
CA LEU A 311 -6.67 14.36 13.63
C LEU A 311 -6.93 14.76 15.07
N VAL A 312 -7.07 13.75 15.93
CA VAL A 312 -7.05 13.90 17.39
C VAL A 312 -5.86 13.11 17.95
N THR A 313 -5.51 13.38 19.21
CA THR A 313 -4.55 12.57 19.96
C THR A 313 -5.26 11.78 21.04
N ASN A 314 -4.96 10.48 21.16
CA ASN A 314 -5.47 9.59 22.19
C ASN A 314 -4.33 8.74 22.77
N LYS A 315 -4.59 8.03 23.87
CA LYS A 315 -3.64 7.04 24.40
C LYS A 315 -3.18 6.07 23.32
N CYS A 316 -1.89 5.77 23.26
CA CYS A 316 -1.36 4.88 22.22
C CYS A 316 -1.87 3.45 22.40
N ASN A 317 -2.34 2.86 21.30
CA ASN A 317 -2.77 1.48 21.21
C ASN A 317 -1.91 0.70 20.20
N LEU A 318 -0.73 0.25 20.60
CA LEU A 318 0.27 -0.29 19.66
C LEU A 318 0.11 -1.77 19.31
N GLU A 319 -0.48 -2.57 20.20
CA GLU A 319 -0.38 -4.04 20.14
C GLU A 319 -1.70 -4.76 20.49
N SER A 320 -2.83 -4.06 20.49
CA SER A 320 -4.14 -4.67 20.74
C SER A 320 -5.05 -4.68 19.51
N THR A 321 -6.12 -5.46 19.58
CA THR A 321 -7.19 -5.46 18.57
C THR A 321 -7.76 -4.05 18.42
N GLY A 322 -7.92 -3.57 17.18
CA GLY A 322 -8.39 -2.21 16.92
C GLY A 322 -7.28 -1.15 16.86
N SER A 323 -6.01 -1.53 17.01
CA SER A 323 -4.85 -0.61 16.85
C SER A 323 -4.86 0.13 15.51
N GLU A 324 -5.49 -0.45 14.49
CA GLU A 324 -5.56 0.08 13.14
C GLU A 324 -6.33 1.40 13.01
N SER A 325 -7.12 1.80 14.02
CA SER A 325 -7.69 3.16 14.05
C SER A 325 -6.63 4.27 14.24
N GLN A 326 -5.46 3.90 14.76
CA GLN A 326 -4.32 4.79 14.99
C GLN A 326 -3.20 4.61 13.95
N TRP A 327 -3.48 3.92 12.83
CA TRP A 327 -2.49 3.69 11.79
C TRP A 327 -2.38 4.88 10.85
N PHE A 328 -1.23 5.52 10.84
CA PHE A 328 -0.85 6.58 9.92
C PHE A 328 0.53 6.31 9.35
N GLN A 329 0.65 6.47 8.05
CA GLN A 329 1.91 6.32 7.31
C GLN A 329 2.35 7.69 6.80
N LEU A 330 3.63 7.99 6.95
CA LEU A 330 4.27 9.10 6.25
C LEU A 330 4.77 8.57 4.91
N LEU A 331 4.02 8.84 3.85
CA LEU A 331 4.32 8.38 2.50
C LEU A 331 5.18 9.42 1.78
N PRO A 332 6.41 9.09 1.33
CA PRO A 332 7.22 10.01 0.55
C PRO A 332 6.49 10.40 -0.74
N ALA A 333 6.53 11.70 -1.06
CA ALA A 333 5.96 12.24 -2.28
C ALA A 333 6.79 13.43 -2.77
N ASN A 334 6.82 13.63 -4.08
CA ASN A 334 7.45 14.78 -4.74
C ASN A 334 6.63 15.26 -5.95
N LEU A 335 5.34 14.97 -5.93
CA LEU A 335 4.34 15.44 -6.89
C LEU A 335 3.24 16.22 -6.14
N LYS A 336 2.59 17.16 -6.83
CA LYS A 336 1.57 18.02 -6.23
C LYS A 336 0.25 17.30 -5.95
#